data_AF-A0A2G4GF40-F1
#
_entry.id   AF-A0A2G4GF40-F1
#
_cell.length_a   1.000
_cell.length_b   1.000
_cell.length_c   1.000
_cell.angle_alpha   90.00
_cell.angle_beta   90.00
_cell.angle_gamma   90.00
#
_symmetry.space_group_name_H-M   'P 1'
#
loop_
_entity.id
_entity.type
_entity.pdbx_description
1 polymer ?
#
loop_
_entity_poly.entity_id
_entity_poly.type
_entity_poly.pdbx_seq_one_letter_code
_entity_poly.pdbx_strand_id
1 'polypeptide(L)'
;MRGVPRSTGSMQDGTPMPSNLIFTAADGLDAAALKAELLKLLEQRGKDYGVIVCRLGNAALGSGSSPSSRSNSRAEAVLVAVKVFPNGRDEALRNIEVTGIDPPSFKDILVAGRKPFITTVPFQGMVCSRAVPPLLFEDLTLKRPSGEIGKPPTAKHPLFDR
;
A
#
# COMPACT_ATOMS: atom_id res chain seq x y z
N MET A 1 -8.83 -31.83 -26.47
CA MET A 1 -8.75 -31.32 -25.08
C MET A 1 -10.16 -31.19 -24.53
N ARG A 2 -10.63 -32.19 -23.76
CA ARG A 2 -11.90 -32.14 -23.02
C ARG A 2 -11.51 -31.99 -21.55
N GLY A 3 -11.86 -30.90 -20.88
CA GLY A 3 -11.43 -30.75 -19.48
C GLY A 3 -11.71 -29.45 -18.75
N VAL A 4 -12.20 -28.39 -19.39
CA VAL A 4 -12.69 -27.21 -18.66
C VAL A 4 -14.07 -26.85 -19.18
N PRO A 5 -15.16 -27.14 -18.43
CA PRO A 5 -16.52 -26.93 -18.92
C PRO A 5 -16.84 -25.44 -19.13
N ARG A 6 -16.04 -24.54 -18.53
CA ARG A 6 -16.20 -23.09 -18.64
C ARG A 6 -14.87 -22.37 -18.43
N SER A 7 -14.48 -21.54 -19.39
CA SER A 7 -13.32 -20.65 -19.26
C SER A 7 -13.69 -19.39 -18.46
N THR A 8 -12.74 -18.86 -17.69
CA THR A 8 -12.83 -17.53 -17.06
C THR A 8 -12.24 -16.41 -17.91
N GLY A 9 -11.64 -16.73 -19.07
CA GLY A 9 -10.97 -15.76 -19.94
C GLY A 9 -9.66 -15.19 -19.37
N SER A 10 -9.05 -15.86 -18.39
CA SER A 10 -7.87 -15.35 -17.65
C SER A 10 -6.54 -15.93 -18.14
N MET A 11 -6.49 -16.58 -19.31
CA MET A 11 -5.26 -17.18 -19.84
C MET A 11 -4.44 -16.10 -20.55
N GLN A 12 -3.24 -15.81 -20.04
CA GLN A 12 -2.28 -14.90 -20.67
C GLN A 12 -0.92 -15.59 -20.75
N ASP A 13 -0.33 -15.63 -21.95
CA ASP A 13 0.97 -16.24 -22.21
C ASP A 13 1.15 -17.64 -21.59
N GLY A 14 0.16 -18.53 -21.80
CA GLY A 14 0.24 -19.90 -21.28
C GLY A 14 -0.06 -20.06 -19.78
N THR A 15 -0.36 -18.97 -19.05
CA THR A 15 -0.55 -19.00 -17.59
C THR A 15 -1.87 -18.33 -17.16
N PRO A 16 -2.57 -18.82 -16.12
CA PRO A 16 -3.72 -18.12 -15.54
C PRO A 16 -3.29 -16.82 -14.84
N MET A 17 -3.76 -15.67 -15.32
CA MET A 17 -3.39 -14.34 -14.84
C MET A 17 -4.58 -13.38 -14.81
N PRO A 18 -4.74 -12.57 -13.76
CA PRO A 18 -5.75 -11.52 -13.74
C PRO A 18 -5.36 -10.36 -14.65
N SER A 19 -6.31 -9.85 -15.44
CA SER A 19 -6.12 -8.58 -16.16
C SER A 19 -6.24 -7.39 -15.20
N ASN A 20 -7.32 -7.39 -14.42
CA ASN A 20 -7.63 -6.37 -13.42
C ASN A 20 -8.08 -7.02 -12.11
N LEU A 21 -7.59 -6.51 -10.99
CA LEU A 21 -8.07 -6.81 -9.64
C LEU A 21 -8.76 -5.58 -9.08
N ILE A 22 -10.05 -5.68 -8.82
CA ILE A 22 -10.88 -4.55 -8.38
C ILE A 22 -11.42 -4.88 -6.99
N PHE A 23 -11.09 -4.04 -6.02
CA PHE A 23 -11.62 -4.12 -4.67
C PHE A 23 -12.79 -3.14 -4.55
N THR A 24 -13.96 -3.65 -4.17
CA THR A 24 -15.20 -2.86 -4.06
C THR A 24 -15.80 -3.03 -2.68
N ALA A 25 -16.36 -1.95 -2.15
CA ALA A 25 -17.20 -1.98 -0.96
C ALA A 25 -18.56 -1.36 -1.30
N ALA A 26 -19.64 -2.01 -0.85
CA ALA A 26 -21.00 -1.52 -1.08
C ALA A 26 -21.21 -0.15 -0.42
N ASP A 27 -20.80 -0.04 0.85
CA ASP A 27 -20.99 1.15 1.69
C ASP A 27 -19.66 1.86 1.97
N GLY A 28 -18.95 2.22 0.90
CA GLY A 28 -17.65 2.90 1.02
C GLY A 28 -17.79 4.34 1.55
N LEU A 29 -16.90 4.70 2.48
CA LEU A 29 -16.77 6.05 3.05
C LEU A 29 -15.96 7.00 2.13
N ASP A 30 -16.15 8.30 2.30
CA ASP A 30 -15.23 9.28 1.70
C ASP A 30 -13.97 9.47 2.58
N ALA A 31 -13.00 10.24 2.08
CA ALA A 31 -11.73 10.42 2.76
C ALA A 31 -11.86 11.13 4.12
N ALA A 32 -12.82 12.05 4.26
CA ALA A 32 -13.05 12.79 5.50
C ALA A 32 -13.68 11.87 6.56
N ALA A 33 -14.69 11.09 6.17
CA ALA A 33 -15.33 10.09 7.03
C ALA A 33 -14.36 8.98 7.44
N LEU A 34 -13.47 8.52 6.55
CA LEU A 34 -12.40 7.58 6.89
C LEU A 34 -11.44 8.14 7.95
N LYS A 35 -10.99 9.40 7.79
CA LYS A 35 -10.12 10.06 8.77
C LYS A 35 -10.84 10.21 10.10
N ALA A 36 -12.13 10.58 10.09
CA ALA A 36 -12.94 10.68 11.29
C ALA A 36 -13.07 9.34 12.03
N GLU A 37 -13.32 8.23 11.32
CA GLU A 37 -13.41 6.90 11.93
C GLU A 37 -12.04 6.46 12.49
N LEU A 38 -10.94 6.75 11.78
CA LEU A 38 -9.59 6.52 12.33
C LEU A 38 -9.39 7.28 13.65
N LEU A 39 -9.70 8.57 13.71
CA LEU A 39 -9.54 9.38 14.93
C LEU A 39 -10.39 8.85 16.09
N LYS A 40 -11.63 8.46 15.82
CA LYS A 40 -12.52 7.83 16.80
C LYS A 40 -11.93 6.53 17.35
N LEU A 41 -11.33 5.69 16.50
CA LEU A 41 -10.65 4.47 16.95
C LEU A 41 -9.43 4.77 17.83
N LEU A 42 -8.69 5.84 17.56
CA LEU A 42 -7.56 6.26 18.40
C LEU A 42 -8.02 6.64 19.80
N GLU A 43 -9.12 7.41 19.91
CA GLU A 43 -9.71 7.80 21.19
C GLU A 43 -10.20 6.57 21.97
N GLN A 44 -10.95 5.68 21.32
CA GLN A 44 -11.48 4.47 21.94
C GLN A 44 -10.38 3.54 22.46
N ARG A 45 -9.21 3.54 21.81
CA ARG A 45 -8.07 2.67 22.15
C ARG A 45 -6.99 3.36 22.97
N GLY A 46 -7.15 4.65 23.29
CA GLY A 46 -6.12 5.44 23.97
C GLY A 46 -4.78 5.47 23.24
N LYS A 47 -4.79 5.54 21.90
CA LYS A 47 -3.58 5.61 21.07
C LYS A 47 -3.22 7.07 20.79
N ASP A 48 -1.94 7.41 20.92
CA ASP A 48 -1.46 8.79 20.71
C ASP A 48 -1.63 9.26 19.26
N TYR A 49 -1.48 8.35 18.29
CA TYR A 49 -1.57 8.65 16.87
C TYR A 49 -1.96 7.43 16.05
N GLY A 50 -2.54 7.69 14.88
CA GLY A 50 -2.71 6.75 13.79
C GLY A 50 -1.77 7.10 12.63
N VAL A 51 -1.71 6.23 11.62
CA VAL A 51 -0.89 6.48 10.42
C VAL A 51 -1.77 6.41 9.18
N ILE A 52 -1.68 7.44 8.34
CA ILE A 52 -2.28 7.44 7.01
C ILE A 52 -1.17 7.25 6.00
N VAL A 53 -1.26 6.17 5.21
CA VAL A 53 -0.36 5.92 4.08
C VAL A 53 -0.99 6.50 2.82
N CYS A 54 -0.42 7.59 2.32
CA CYS A 54 -0.94 8.30 1.15
C CYS A 54 -0.40 7.72 -0.17
N ARG A 55 0.82 7.17 -0.15
CA ARG A 55 1.45 6.63 -1.35
C ARG A 55 2.40 5.48 -1.03
N LEU A 56 2.13 4.33 -1.62
CA LEU A 56 3.07 3.20 -1.68
C LEU A 56 3.99 3.35 -2.89
N GLY A 57 5.16 2.73 -2.81
CA GLY A 57 6.03 2.48 -3.95
C GLY A 57 5.31 1.65 -5.00
N ASN A 58 5.77 1.75 -6.25
CA ASN A 58 5.30 0.88 -7.31
C ASN A 58 6.48 0.05 -7.82
N ALA A 59 6.44 -1.26 -7.56
CA ALA A 59 7.45 -2.21 -8.05
C ALA A 59 7.56 -2.22 -9.59
N ALA A 60 6.52 -1.81 -10.34
CA ALA A 60 6.58 -1.66 -11.80
C ALA A 60 7.54 -0.55 -12.26
N LEU A 61 7.81 0.44 -11.39
CA LEU A 61 8.59 1.64 -11.72
C LEU A 61 10.03 1.56 -11.19
N GLY A 62 10.38 0.53 -10.43
CA GLY A 62 11.70 0.36 -9.84
C GLY A 62 12.65 -0.39 -10.79
N SER A 63 13.78 0.22 -11.15
CA SER A 63 14.86 -0.39 -11.94
C SER A 63 15.64 -1.51 -11.21
N GLY A 64 15.20 -1.94 -10.02
CA GLY A 64 15.97 -2.84 -9.13
C GLY A 64 15.17 -3.94 -8.44
N SER A 65 13.87 -4.09 -8.73
CA SER A 65 13.10 -5.22 -8.21
C SER A 65 13.44 -6.47 -9.02
N SER A 66 14.45 -7.22 -8.58
CA SER A 66 14.81 -8.47 -9.23
C SER A 66 13.56 -9.39 -9.31
N PRO A 67 13.17 -9.86 -10.50
CA PRO A 67 11.97 -10.69 -10.69
C PRO A 67 12.04 -12.04 -9.95
N SER A 68 13.18 -12.35 -9.33
CA SER A 68 13.47 -13.60 -8.62
C SER A 68 13.01 -13.65 -7.15
N SER A 69 12.63 -12.54 -6.51
CA SER A 69 12.17 -12.58 -5.12
C SER A 69 10.70 -13.04 -5.03
N ARG A 70 10.50 -14.37 -4.98
CA ARG A 70 9.21 -15.04 -4.73
C ARG A 70 8.77 -14.97 -3.26
N SER A 71 9.28 -14.01 -2.49
CA SER A 71 8.84 -13.85 -1.09
C SER A 71 7.43 -13.31 -1.05
N ASN A 72 6.52 -14.06 -0.45
CA ASN A 72 5.10 -13.75 -0.29
C ASN A 72 4.84 -12.60 0.72
N SER A 73 5.91 -12.03 1.28
CA SER A 73 5.89 -10.90 2.20
C SER A 73 6.90 -9.86 1.73
N ARG A 74 6.68 -9.27 0.56
CA ARG A 74 7.45 -8.07 0.16
C ARG A 74 6.99 -6.90 1.03
N ALA A 75 7.94 -6.32 1.75
CA ALA A 75 7.73 -5.03 2.38
C ALA A 75 7.53 -4.00 1.27
N GLU A 76 6.37 -3.33 1.28
CA GLU A 76 6.09 -2.28 0.30
C GLU A 76 6.60 -0.95 0.86
N ALA A 77 7.53 -0.33 0.14
CA ALA A 77 8.09 0.97 0.52
C ALA A 77 6.97 2.02 0.58
N VAL A 78 6.93 2.81 1.65
CA VAL A 78 6.00 3.94 1.74
C VAL A 78 6.69 5.21 1.29
N LEU A 79 6.17 5.82 0.23
CA LEU A 79 6.70 7.07 -0.30
C LEU A 79 6.18 8.29 0.46
N VAL A 80 4.91 8.24 0.89
CA VAL A 80 4.27 9.33 1.62
C VAL A 80 3.35 8.75 2.69
N ALA A 81 3.62 9.10 3.95
CA ALA A 81 2.74 8.85 5.08
C ALA A 81 2.77 10.00 6.08
N VAL A 82 1.70 10.09 6.87
CA VAL A 82 1.58 11.06 7.97
C VAL A 82 1.09 10.34 9.23
N LYS A 83 1.64 10.72 10.38
CA LYS A 83 1.00 10.48 11.66
C LYS A 83 -0.14 11.48 11.80
N VAL A 84 -1.29 11.01 12.26
CA VAL A 84 -2.43 11.85 12.60
C VAL A 84 -2.72 11.69 14.08
N PHE A 85 -2.85 12.81 14.77
CA PHE A 85 -3.07 12.84 16.22
C PHE A 85 -4.53 13.25 16.51
N PRO A 86 -5.14 12.78 17.63
CA PRO A 86 -6.49 13.21 18.04
C PRO A 86 -6.65 14.73 18.17
N ASN A 87 -5.57 15.45 18.46
CA ASN A 87 -5.56 16.92 18.55
C ASN A 87 -5.55 17.65 17.19
N GLY A 88 -5.64 16.91 16.08
CA GLY A 88 -5.69 17.48 14.71
C GLY A 88 -4.33 17.82 14.10
N ARG A 89 -3.22 17.55 14.80
CA ARG A 89 -1.87 17.70 14.23
C ARG A 89 -1.59 16.55 13.26
N ASP A 90 -0.95 16.86 12.14
CA ASP A 90 -0.39 15.88 11.21
C ASP A 90 1.14 16.03 11.17
N GLU A 91 1.89 14.93 11.24
CA GLU A 91 3.36 14.92 11.18
C GLU A 91 3.84 13.98 10.07
N ALA A 92 4.72 14.46 9.19
CA ALA A 92 5.25 13.66 8.10
C ALA A 92 6.07 12.46 8.63
N LEU A 93 5.72 11.26 8.16
CA LEU A 93 6.42 10.03 8.52
C LEU A 93 7.24 9.54 7.32
N ARG A 94 8.56 9.38 7.54
CA ARG A 94 9.53 9.00 6.51
C ARG A 94 10.20 7.68 6.86
N ASN A 95 10.78 7.04 5.85
CA ASN A 95 11.55 5.81 5.98
C ASN A 95 10.75 4.72 6.72
N ILE A 96 9.59 4.38 6.16
CA ILE A 96 8.77 3.27 6.65
C ILE A 96 8.38 2.35 5.49
N GLU A 97 8.11 1.10 5.84
CA GLU A 97 7.63 0.07 4.95
C GLU A 97 6.39 -0.57 5.57
N VAL A 98 5.43 -0.94 4.73
CA VAL A 98 4.29 -1.75 5.16
C VAL A 98 4.66 -3.21 5.04
N THR A 99 4.44 -3.97 6.12
CA THR A 99 4.73 -5.41 6.17
C THR A 99 3.53 -6.18 6.72
N GLY A 100 3.45 -7.47 6.44
CA GLY A 100 2.39 -8.33 6.99
C GLY A 100 1.02 -8.12 6.35
N ILE A 101 0.96 -7.66 5.10
CA ILE A 101 -0.26 -7.77 4.30
C ILE A 101 -0.31 -9.19 3.74
N ASP A 102 -0.98 -10.07 4.46
CA ASP A 102 -1.24 -11.46 4.11
C ASP A 102 -2.75 -11.76 4.14
N PRO A 103 -3.23 -12.91 3.62
CA PRO A 103 -4.65 -13.23 3.60
C PRO A 103 -5.36 -13.09 4.98
N PRO A 104 -4.76 -13.47 6.12
CA PRO A 104 -5.30 -13.16 7.45
C PRO A 104 -5.56 -11.67 7.72
N SER A 105 -4.65 -10.77 7.33
CA SER A 105 -4.77 -9.31 7.58
C SER A 105 -6.03 -8.66 6.95
N PHE A 106 -6.67 -9.31 5.97
CA PHE A 106 -7.91 -8.79 5.38
C PHE A 106 -9.09 -8.81 6.37
N LYS A 107 -9.04 -9.62 7.43
CA LYS A 107 -10.04 -9.62 8.49
C LYS A 107 -9.98 -8.35 9.34
N ASP A 108 -8.82 -7.72 9.38
CA ASP A 108 -8.58 -6.50 10.15
C ASP A 108 -9.03 -5.25 9.38
N ILE A 109 -9.56 -5.38 8.15
CA ILE A 109 -10.15 -4.26 7.42
C ILE A 109 -11.50 -3.92 8.06
N LEU A 110 -11.58 -2.76 8.70
CA LEU A 110 -12.79 -2.28 9.36
C LEU A 110 -13.75 -1.60 8.38
N VAL A 111 -13.20 -0.74 7.52
CA VAL A 111 -14.00 -0.02 6.53
C VAL A 111 -13.15 0.33 5.31
N ALA A 112 -13.80 0.40 4.15
CA ALA A 112 -13.17 0.79 2.90
C ALA A 112 -13.72 2.12 2.39
N GLY A 113 -12.90 2.82 1.61
CA GLY A 113 -13.30 4.03 0.92
C GLY A 113 -14.12 3.76 -0.34
N ARG A 114 -14.71 4.83 -0.88
CA ARG A 114 -15.53 4.76 -2.10
C ARG A 114 -14.72 4.90 -3.39
N LYS A 115 -13.67 5.74 -3.40
CA LYS A 115 -12.89 6.05 -4.61
C LYS A 115 -11.61 5.21 -4.68
N PRO A 116 -11.46 4.31 -5.67
CA PRO A 116 -10.26 3.49 -5.80
C PRO A 116 -9.08 4.28 -6.37
N PHE A 117 -7.88 3.93 -5.91
CA PHE A 117 -6.63 4.23 -6.59
C PHE A 117 -6.33 3.12 -7.58
N ILE A 118 -5.97 3.48 -8.81
CA ILE A 118 -5.64 2.53 -9.88
C ILE A 118 -4.13 2.54 -10.08
N THR A 119 -3.52 1.36 -9.99
CA THR A 119 -2.08 1.18 -10.18
C THR A 119 -1.82 -0.07 -11.00
N THR A 120 -0.96 0.05 -12.01
CA THR A 120 -0.42 -1.10 -12.74
C THR A 120 0.79 -1.66 -12.02
N VAL A 121 0.80 -2.97 -11.78
CA VAL A 121 1.84 -3.68 -11.03
C VAL A 121 2.33 -4.89 -11.82
N PRO A 122 3.60 -5.32 -11.64
CA PRO A 122 4.07 -6.55 -12.24
C PRO A 122 3.38 -7.75 -11.58
N PHE A 123 2.95 -8.71 -12.38
CA PHE A 123 2.37 -9.97 -11.93
C PHE A 123 2.93 -11.08 -12.80
N GLN A 124 3.75 -11.97 -12.22
CA GLN A 124 4.39 -13.12 -12.91
C GLN A 124 5.03 -12.76 -14.28
N GLY A 125 5.76 -11.64 -14.37
CA GLY A 125 6.45 -11.24 -15.60
C GLY A 125 5.60 -10.44 -16.60
N MET A 126 4.29 -10.37 -16.40
CA MET A 126 3.40 -9.45 -17.09
C MET A 126 2.97 -8.31 -16.16
N VAL A 127 1.98 -7.52 -16.58
CA VAL A 127 1.37 -6.49 -15.75
C VAL A 127 -0.11 -6.76 -15.54
N CYS A 128 -0.62 -6.40 -14.37
CA CYS A 128 -2.05 -6.32 -14.11
C CYS A 128 -2.39 -4.97 -13.50
N SER A 129 -3.64 -4.52 -13.64
CA SER A 129 -4.11 -3.30 -12.97
C SER A 129 -4.80 -3.66 -11.67
N ARG A 130 -4.52 -2.93 -10.61
CA ARG A 130 -5.22 -3.04 -9.33
C ARG A 130 -5.96 -1.73 -9.05
N ALA A 131 -7.27 -1.83 -8.80
CA ALA A 131 -8.10 -0.74 -8.32
C ALA A 131 -8.47 -1.00 -6.85
N VAL A 132 -7.84 -0.28 -5.93
CA VAL A 132 -8.03 -0.47 -4.48
C VAL A 132 -8.42 0.87 -3.83
N PRO A 133 -9.55 0.94 -3.12
CA PRO A 133 -9.92 2.12 -2.34
C PRO A 133 -9.00 2.26 -1.12
N PRO A 134 -8.99 3.44 -0.47
CA PRO A 134 -8.42 3.54 0.86
C PRO A 134 -9.02 2.46 1.78
N LEU A 135 -8.20 1.83 2.61
CA LEU A 135 -8.64 0.80 3.55
C LEU A 135 -8.24 1.24 4.96
N LEU A 136 -9.19 1.20 5.89
CA LEU A 136 -8.92 1.38 7.31
C LEU A 136 -8.72 0.01 7.94
N PHE A 137 -7.50 -0.23 8.43
CA PHE A 137 -7.16 -1.43 9.17
C PHE A 137 -7.28 -1.16 10.67
N GLU A 138 -7.76 -2.17 11.38
CA GLU A 138 -7.73 -2.26 12.83
C GLU A 138 -6.28 -2.29 13.34
N ASP A 139 -5.47 -3.18 12.77
CA ASP A 139 -4.05 -3.30 13.04
C ASP A 139 -3.28 -3.59 11.75
N LEU A 140 -2.12 -2.95 11.60
CA LEU A 140 -1.20 -3.18 10.49
C LEU A 140 0.23 -2.91 10.93
N THR A 141 1.20 -3.71 10.46
CA THR A 141 2.60 -3.58 10.89
C THR A 141 3.39 -2.65 9.97
N LEU A 142 3.90 -1.55 10.55
CA LEU A 142 4.84 -0.65 9.91
C LEU A 142 6.25 -0.86 10.49
N LYS A 143 7.26 -0.95 9.62
CA LYS A 143 8.67 -1.09 10.03
C LYS A 143 9.52 0.00 9.39
N ARG A 144 10.65 0.32 10.00
CA ARG A 144 11.70 1.08 9.31
C ARG A 144 12.42 0.14 8.34
N PRO A 145 12.84 0.62 7.15
CA PRO A 145 13.70 -0.14 6.25
C PRO A 145 14.93 -0.64 7.00
N SER A 146 15.34 -1.87 6.73
CA SER A 146 16.59 -2.42 7.23
C SER A 146 17.77 -2.01 6.33
N GLY A 147 18.96 -1.86 6.92
CA GLY A 147 20.19 -1.46 6.22
C GLY A 147 20.58 0.00 6.41
N GLU A 148 21.73 0.38 5.83
CA GLU A 148 22.18 1.78 5.85
C GLU A 148 21.35 2.60 4.87
N ILE A 149 20.50 3.47 5.40
CA ILE A 149 19.85 4.50 4.60
C ILE A 149 20.92 5.54 4.29
N GLY A 150 21.30 5.64 3.02
CA GLY A 150 22.27 6.63 2.54
C GLY A 150 21.89 8.02 3.04
N LYS A 151 22.72 8.59 3.90
CA LYS A 151 22.52 9.97 4.35
C LYS A 151 22.64 10.86 3.12
N PRO A 152 21.76 11.87 2.96
CA PRO A 152 21.96 12.86 1.92
C PRO A 152 23.38 13.44 2.05
N PRO A 153 24.06 13.75 0.93
CA PRO A 153 25.39 14.33 0.97
C PRO A 153 25.36 15.58 1.85
N THR A 154 26.30 15.66 2.79
CA THR A 154 26.44 16.82 3.69
C THR A 154 27.07 18.02 2.98
N ALA A 155 27.69 17.81 1.81
CA ALA A 155 28.22 18.87 0.99
C ALA A 155 27.06 19.67 0.37
N LYS A 156 27.11 21.01 0.52
CA LYS A 156 26.23 21.90 -0.24
C LYS A 156 26.49 21.71 -1.72
N HIS A 157 25.41 21.74 -2.51
CA HIS A 157 25.54 21.66 -3.95
C HIS A 157 26.30 22.91 -4.46
N PRO A 158 27.35 22.75 -5.29
CA PRO A 158 28.28 23.83 -5.63
C PRO A 158 27.62 25.03 -6.35
N LEU A 159 26.45 24.84 -6.96
CA LEU A 159 25.67 25.94 -7.56
C LEU A 159 24.93 26.82 -6.54
N PHE A 160 24.78 26.39 -5.28
CA PHE A 160 24.13 27.17 -4.21
C PHE A 160 25.12 27.69 -3.16
N ASP A 161 26.42 27.63 -3.46
CA ASP A 161 27.51 28.07 -2.57
C ASP A 161 28.16 29.38 -3.07
N ARG A 162 27.34 30.27 -3.67
CA ARG A 162 27.72 31.65 -4.00
C ARG A 162 27.12 32.63 -3.01
#